data_AF-A0A846YZU2-F1
#
_entry.id   AF-A0A846YZU2-F1
#
_cell.length_a   1.000
_cell.length_b   1.000
_cell.length_c   1.000
_cell.angle_alpha   90.00
_cell.angle_beta   90.00
_cell.angle_gamma   90.00
#
_symmetry.space_group_name_H-M   'P 1'
#
loop_
_entity.id
_entity.type
_entity.pdbx_description
1 polymer ?
#
loop_
_entity_poly.entity_id
_entity_poly.type
_entity_poly.pdbx_seq_one_letter_code
_entity_poly.pdbx_strand_id
1 'polypeptide(L)' 'MNIPGAFIGFLVGGAAGFLLTETVGAFFFFVLDRTLDVDGTPVLLAAFIAVPILTAVLGAAIGARFTNRG' A
#
# COMPACT_ATOMS: atom_id res chain seq x y z
N MET A 1 21.27 -9.01 -6.61
CA MET A 1 19.95 -8.54 -6.12
C MET A 1 20.22 -7.43 -5.12
N ASN A 2 19.69 -6.22 -5.31
CA ASN A 2 19.95 -5.10 -4.41
C ASN A 2 19.12 -5.28 -3.13
N ILE A 3 19.70 -5.91 -2.10
CA ILE A 3 18.99 -6.22 -0.85
C ILE A 3 18.55 -4.91 -0.14
N PRO A 4 19.42 -3.91 0.07
CA PRO A 4 18.99 -2.62 0.63
C PRO A 4 17.87 -1.96 -0.19
N GLY A 5 17.99 -1.96 -1.51
CA GLY A 5 16.96 -1.43 -2.41
C GLY A 5 15.63 -2.16 -2.27
N ALA A 6 15.64 -3.48 -2.10
CA ALA A 6 14.44 -4.27 -1.85
C ALA A 6 13.76 -3.91 -0.52
N PHE A 7 14.53 -3.72 0.56
CA PHE A 7 13.98 -3.30 1.86
C PHE A 7 13.40 -1.89 1.81
N ILE A 8 14.11 -0.94 1.21
CA ILE A 8 13.60 0.43 1.03
C ILE A 8 12.32 0.41 0.19
N GLY A 9 12.35 -0.32 -0.93
CA GLY A 9 11.20 -0.48 -1.80
C GLY A 9 9.99 -1.13 -1.09
N PHE A 10 10.23 -2.13 -0.26
CA PHE A 10 9.20 -2.77 0.56
C PHE A 10 8.51 -1.78 1.50
N LEU A 11 9.31 -1.03 2.27
CA LEU A 11 8.80 -0.06 3.24
C LEU A 11 8.05 1.08 2.55
N VAL A 12 8.63 1.67 1.51
CA VAL A 12 8.01 2.77 0.76
C VAL A 12 6.73 2.29 0.05
N GLY A 13 6.77 1.11 -0.57
CA GLY A 13 5.61 0.51 -1.22
C GLY A 13 4.48 0.22 -0.24
N GLY A 14 4.79 -0.37 0.92
CA GLY A 14 3.79 -0.64 1.96
C GLY A 14 3.19 0.64 2.54
N ALA A 15 4.03 1.64 2.85
CA ALA A 15 3.57 2.94 3.33
C ALA A 15 2.67 3.65 2.29
N ALA A 16 3.03 3.60 1.00
CA ALA A 16 2.22 4.16 -0.07
C ALA A 16 0.86 3.45 -0.20
N GLY A 17 0.82 2.12 -0.09
CA GLY A 17 -0.43 1.36 -0.13
C GLY A 17 -1.33 1.63 1.07
N PHE A 18 -0.76 1.74 2.27
CA PHE A 18 -1.49 2.15 3.47
C PHE A 18 -2.04 3.56 3.34
N LEU A 19 -1.22 4.51 2.89
CA LEU A 19 -1.67 5.89 2.70
C LEU A 19 -2.78 5.98 1.65
N LEU A 20 -2.73 5.15 0.61
CA LEU A 20 -3.80 5.05 -0.39
C LEU A 20 -5.11 4.55 0.24
N THR A 21 -5.10 3.49 1.04
CA THR A 21 -6.31 2.97 1.68
C THR A 21 -6.92 3.97 2.66
N GLU A 22 -6.08 4.66 3.44
CA GLU A 22 -6.53 5.73 4.34
C GLU A 22 -7.10 6.93 3.57
N THR A 23 -6.47 7.30 2.45
CA THR A 23 -6.96 8.39 1.60
C THR A 23 -8.34 8.06 1.03
N VAL A 24 -8.57 6.82 0.61
CA VAL A 24 -9.89 6.35 0.17
C VAL A 24 -10.89 6.46 1.33
N GLY A 25 -10.54 5.97 2.52
CA GLY A 25 -11.40 6.11 3.71
C GLY A 25 -11.77 7.56 4.01
N ALA A 26 -10.77 8.44 4.01
CA ALA A 26 -10.95 9.87 4.24
C ALA A 26 -11.81 10.53 3.16
N PHE A 27 -11.64 10.17 1.89
CA PHE A 27 -12.46 10.68 0.79
C PHE A 27 -13.94 10.32 0.98
N PHE A 28 -14.23 9.06 1.29
CA PHE A 28 -15.61 8.63 1.54
C PHE A 28 -16.23 9.38 2.73
N PHE A 29 -15.48 9.56 3.81
CA PHE A 29 -15.97 10.27 4.98
C PHE A 29 -16.20 11.77 4.70
N PHE A 30 -15.19 12.49 4.20
CA PHE A 30 -15.26 13.94 4.07
C PHE A 30 -15.97 14.45 2.81
N VAL A 31 -15.93 13.68 1.72
CA VAL A 31 -16.48 14.13 0.42
C VAL A 31 -17.85 13.50 0.14
N LEU A 32 -18.04 12.24 0.52
CA LEU A 32 -19.27 11.50 0.25
C LEU A 32 -20.18 11.35 1.47
N ASP A 33 -19.79 11.94 2.61
CA ASP A 33 -20.51 11.87 3.89
C ASP A 33 -20.86 10.42 4.29
N ARG A 34 -19.94 9.49 4.00
CA ARG A 34 -20.15 8.06 4.23
C ARG A 34 -18.93 7.43 4.89
N THR A 35 -19.13 6.88 6.08
CA THR A 35 -18.09 6.06 6.74
C THR A 35 -18.05 4.67 6.11
N LEU A 36 -16.85 4.22 5.73
CA LEU A 36 -16.64 2.84 5.30
C LEU A 36 -16.57 1.92 6.53
N ASP A 37 -17.44 0.92 6.59
CA ASP A 37 -17.42 -0.12 7.62
C ASP A 37 -16.43 -1.23 7.23
N VAL A 38 -15.14 -0.94 7.41
CA VAL A 38 -14.05 -1.86 7.06
C VAL A 38 -14.11 -3.11 7.93
N ASP A 39 -14.41 -2.98 9.22
CA ASP A 39 -14.45 -4.10 10.17
C ASP A 39 -15.67 -5.01 9.95
N GLY A 40 -16.83 -4.44 9.62
CA GLY A 40 -18.06 -5.18 9.36
C GLY A 40 -18.22 -5.71 7.94
N THR A 41 -17.37 -5.27 6.99
CA THR A 41 -17.45 -5.68 5.57
C THR A 41 -16.21 -6.48 5.15
N PRO A 42 -16.28 -7.83 5.06
CA PRO A 42 -15.12 -8.69 4.82
C PRO A 42 -14.33 -8.36 3.55
N VAL A 43 -15.02 -7.92 2.49
CA VAL A 43 -14.38 -7.54 1.22
C VAL A 43 -13.57 -6.25 1.36
N LEU A 44 -14.08 -5.27 2.12
CA LEU A 44 -13.36 -4.03 2.42
C LEU A 44 -12.15 -4.32 3.31
N LEU A 45 -12.32 -5.13 4.35
CA LEU A 45 -11.21 -5.59 5.19
C LEU A 45 -10.11 -6.26 4.35
N ALA A 46 -10.49 -7.19 3.48
CA ALA A 46 -9.55 -7.86 2.59
C ALA A 46 -8.81 -6.87 1.68
N ALA A 47 -9.49 -5.87 1.13
CA ALA A 47 -8.88 -4.84 0.31
C ALA A 47 -7.90 -3.96 1.10
N PHE A 48 -8.29 -3.50 2.30
CA PHE A 48 -7.46 -2.66 3.17
C PHE A 48 -6.20 -3.39 3.66
N ILE A 49 -6.22 -4.72 3.75
CA ILE A 49 -5.05 -5.53 4.06
C ILE A 49 -4.23 -5.85 2.81
N ALA A 50 -4.88 -6.26 1.72
CA ALA A 50 -4.20 -6.73 0.52
C ALA A 50 -3.46 -5.62 -0.21
N VAL A 51 -4.03 -4.41 -0.28
CA VAL A 51 -3.42 -3.28 -1.02
C VAL A 51 -2.03 -2.94 -0.46
N PRO A 52 -1.84 -2.66 0.85
CA PRO A 52 -0.51 -2.40 1.42
C PRO A 52 0.48 -3.55 1.20
N ILE A 53 0.02 -4.80 1.31
CA ILE A 53 0.88 -5.97 1.10
C ILE A 53 1.34 -6.05 -0.36
N LEU A 54 0.43 -5.91 -1.31
CA LEU A 54 0.74 -5.97 -2.74
C LEU A 54 1.67 -4.82 -3.15
N THR A 55 1.42 -3.60 -2.68
CA THR A 55 2.29 -2.46 -2.99
C THR A 55 3.66 -2.60 -2.32
N ALA A 56 3.75 -3.19 -1.13
CA ALA A 56 5.03 -3.51 -0.50
C ALA A 56 5.82 -4.55 -1.31
N VAL A 57 5.19 -5.63 -1.76
CA VAL A 57 5.85 -6.65 -2.59
C VAL A 57 6.30 -6.08 -3.93
N LEU A 58 5.46 -5.27 -4.58
CA LEU A 58 5.82 -4.59 -5.82
C LEU A 58 6.97 -3.60 -5.62
N GLY A 59 6.91 -2.80 -4.55
CA GLY A 59 7.98 -1.87 -4.19
C GLY A 59 9.30 -2.60 -3.94
N ALA A 60 9.28 -3.72 -3.23
CA ALA A 60 10.45 -4.56 -3.01
C ALA A 60 11.01 -5.12 -4.32
N ALA A 61 10.15 -5.62 -5.20
CA ALA A 61 10.56 -6.15 -6.52
C ALA A 61 11.19 -5.07 -7.41
N ILE A 62 10.63 -3.85 -7.38
CA ILE A 62 11.18 -2.70 -8.11
C ILE A 62 12.53 -2.29 -7.50
N GLY A 63 12.60 -2.12 -6.17
CA GLY A 63 13.81 -1.72 -5.46
C GLY A 63 14.95 -2.74 -5.58
N ALA A 64 14.64 -4.04 -5.61
CA ALA A 64 15.60 -5.11 -5.84
C ALA A 64 16.25 -5.07 -7.22
N ARG A 65 15.52 -4.53 -8.22
CA ARG A 65 15.95 -4.38 -9.62
C ARG A 65 16.73 -3.10 -9.90
N PHE A 66 16.62 -2.09 -9.03
CA PHE A 66 17.43 -0.87 -9.12
C PHE A 66 18.87 -1.15 -8.66
N THR A 67 19.71 -1.70 -9.54
CA THR A 67 21.15 -1.88 -9.27
C THR A 67 22.07 -1.34 -10.36
N ASN A 68 21.57 -0.75 -11.46
CA ASN A 68 22.44 -0.39 -12.59
C ASN A 68 22.02 0.92 -13.31
N ARG A 69 22.10 2.05 -12.59
CA ARG A 69 22.18 3.39 -13.18
C ARG A 69 23.34 4.13 -12.51
N GLY A 70 24.55 3.68 -12.79
CA GLY A 70 25.81 4.25 -12.31
C GLY A 70 26.93 3.69 -13.14
#